data_AF-A0A7Y5IZ25-F1
#
_entry.id   AF-A0A7Y5IZ25-F1
#
_cell.length_a   1.000
_cell.length_b   1.000
_cell.length_c   1.000
_cell.angle_alpha   90.00
_cell.angle_beta   90.00
_cell.angle_gamma   90.00
#
_symmetry.space_group_name_H-M   'P 1'
#
loop_
_entity.id
_entity.type
_entity.pdbx_description
1 polymer ?
#
loop_
_entity_poly.entity_id
_entity_poly.type
_entity_poly.pdbx_seq_one_letter_code
_entity_poly.pdbx_strand_id
1 'polypeptide(L)'
;MSDTPGGPVKKQNIAVVQAGVALLKEKQGYSQLQIVQKLEKLKFTVSEAALSKIVRNNEGGVKILKIAADGIKALVSREIGFKWEGTAYTTIPDKGWVQAIVDISDRENFSTSQPGFVFHEDGRLSIRQKVEFFSNAQEEVIEFGIVLNTFAGYFFSRNEKEFKQHVEALLKKGITFKCYLLDPDCEETKMYFSDRAKHLPDEHKSIGKIREAIEKLGKVQQQFREKGYQGNFEIYTYQNIPNNYFMTVDGDSPNGRIMVSHYIYGESRANCPVIELSPTSYPILYERYWKSLKRLAENARLLKF
;
A
#
# COMPACT_ATOMS: atom_id res chain seq x y z
N MET A 1 12.96 -26.84 -33.24
CA MET A 1 13.09 -26.06 -31.99
C MET A 1 14.10 -24.98 -32.27
N SER A 2 13.65 -23.74 -32.50
CA SER A 2 14.51 -22.62 -32.88
C SER A 2 15.24 -22.08 -31.64
N ASP A 3 16.57 -22.21 -31.63
CA ASP A 3 17.43 -21.57 -30.65
C ASP A 3 17.25 -20.05 -30.73
N THR A 4 16.57 -19.50 -29.73
CA THR A 4 16.43 -18.05 -29.58
C THR A 4 17.79 -17.49 -29.17
N PRO A 5 18.29 -16.42 -29.80
CA PRO A 5 19.56 -15.80 -29.42
C PRO A 5 19.58 -15.47 -27.93
N GLY A 6 20.51 -16.07 -27.17
CA GLY A 6 20.69 -15.84 -25.72
C GLY A 6 20.19 -16.94 -24.78
N GLY A 7 19.71 -18.09 -25.27
CA GLY A 7 19.19 -19.21 -24.46
C GLY A 7 20.05 -19.61 -23.24
N PRO A 8 21.36 -19.91 -23.41
CA PRO A 8 22.23 -20.32 -22.30
C PRO A 8 22.47 -19.21 -21.26
N VAL A 9 22.74 -17.99 -21.71
CA VAL A 9 23.00 -16.82 -20.84
C VAL A 9 21.75 -16.44 -20.06
N LYS A 10 20.58 -16.51 -20.69
CA LYS A 10 19.29 -16.23 -20.05
C LYS A 10 19.03 -17.23 -18.92
N LYS A 11 19.21 -18.53 -19.19
CA LYS A 11 19.07 -19.60 -18.18
C LYS A 11 20.03 -19.41 -17.01
N GLN A 12 21.27 -19.05 -17.30
CA GLN A 12 22.27 -18.81 -16.26
C GLN A 12 21.89 -17.62 -15.35
N ASN A 13 21.47 -16.49 -15.92
CA ASN A 13 21.05 -15.34 -15.11
C ASN A 13 19.81 -15.62 -14.26
N ILE A 14 18.85 -16.39 -14.79
CA ILE A 14 17.68 -16.83 -14.02
C ILE A 14 18.11 -17.70 -12.83
N ALA A 15 19.01 -18.67 -13.05
CA ALA A 15 19.51 -19.54 -11.99
C ALA A 15 20.23 -18.76 -10.87
N VAL A 16 21.06 -17.78 -11.24
CA VAL A 16 21.75 -16.88 -10.31
C VAL A 16 20.74 -16.13 -9.42
N VAL A 17 19.69 -15.56 -10.03
CA VAL A 17 18.67 -14.78 -9.30
C VAL A 17 17.86 -15.68 -8.38
N GLN A 18 17.39 -16.83 -8.86
CA GLN A 18 16.56 -17.75 -8.07
C GLN A 18 17.33 -18.29 -6.86
N ALA A 19 18.53 -18.83 -7.08
CA ALA A 19 19.34 -19.37 -6.01
C ALA A 19 19.74 -18.29 -4.99
N GLY A 20 20.09 -17.09 -5.46
CA GLY A 20 20.49 -15.99 -4.57
C GLY A 20 19.33 -15.44 -3.74
N VAL A 21 18.15 -15.29 -4.34
CA VAL A 21 16.93 -14.87 -3.62
C VAL A 21 16.53 -15.92 -2.57
N ALA A 22 16.60 -17.21 -2.90
CA ALA A 22 16.33 -18.28 -1.94
C ALA A 22 17.32 -18.25 -0.77
N LEU A 23 18.62 -18.07 -1.07
CA LEU A 23 19.67 -18.03 -0.07
C LEU A 23 19.55 -16.81 0.87
N LEU A 24 19.23 -15.63 0.33
CA LEU A 24 18.97 -14.41 1.14
C LEU A 24 17.76 -14.58 2.05
N LYS A 25 16.69 -15.22 1.57
CA LYS A 25 15.52 -15.56 2.40
C LYS A 25 15.88 -16.52 3.53
N GLU A 26 16.62 -17.58 3.22
CA GLU A 26 17.00 -18.61 4.19
C GLU A 26 17.97 -18.06 5.25
N LYS A 27 19.02 -17.35 4.84
CA LYS A 27 20.11 -16.92 5.75
C LYS A 27 19.85 -15.61 6.46
N GLN A 28 19.04 -14.71 5.90
CA GLN A 28 18.79 -13.37 6.44
C GLN A 28 17.31 -13.08 6.71
N GLY A 29 16.39 -13.98 6.33
CA GLY A 29 14.95 -13.77 6.52
C GLY A 29 14.35 -12.66 5.65
N TYR A 30 15.07 -12.19 4.61
CA TYR A 30 14.61 -11.05 3.83
C TYR A 30 13.36 -11.34 3.01
N SER A 31 12.41 -10.41 3.06
CA SER A 31 11.31 -10.36 2.11
C SER A 31 11.80 -9.97 0.71
N GLN A 32 10.99 -10.24 -0.31
CA GLN A 32 11.32 -9.85 -1.69
C GLN A 32 11.43 -8.33 -1.85
N LEU A 33 10.61 -7.57 -1.12
CA LEU A 33 10.66 -6.11 -1.08
C LEU A 33 12.00 -5.60 -0.50
N GLN A 34 12.45 -6.17 0.62
CA GLN A 34 13.74 -5.81 1.22
C GLN A 34 14.91 -6.09 0.28
N ILE A 35 14.87 -7.21 -0.46
CA ILE A 35 15.88 -7.52 -1.49
C ILE A 35 15.89 -6.43 -2.57
N VAL A 36 14.72 -6.05 -3.09
CA VAL A 36 14.61 -4.97 -4.11
C VAL A 36 15.18 -3.65 -3.60
N GLN A 37 14.83 -3.24 -2.38
CA GLN A 37 15.34 -2.00 -1.78
C GLN A 37 16.88 -2.02 -1.63
N LYS A 38 17.44 -3.15 -1.20
CA LYS A 38 18.90 -3.35 -1.11
C LYS A 38 19.58 -3.30 -2.47
N LEU A 39 18.99 -3.94 -3.49
CA LEU A 39 19.50 -3.88 -4.87
C LEU A 39 19.55 -2.44 -5.39
N GLU A 40 18.51 -1.65 -5.12
CA GLU A 40 18.47 -0.26 -5.53
C GLU A 40 19.51 0.62 -4.82
N LYS A 41 19.76 0.39 -3.51
CA LYS A 41 20.85 1.06 -2.78
C LYS A 41 22.23 0.72 -3.37
N LEU A 42 22.38 -0.50 -3.89
CA LEU A 42 23.56 -0.93 -4.65
C LEU A 42 23.56 -0.47 -6.13
N LYS A 43 22.61 0.38 -6.55
CA LYS A 43 22.45 0.91 -7.92
C LYS A 43 22.05 -0.14 -8.97
N PHE A 44 21.41 -1.23 -8.55
CA PHE A 44 20.79 -2.23 -9.43
C PHE A 44 19.26 -2.07 -9.43
N THR A 45 18.73 -1.29 -10.36
CA THR A 45 17.29 -1.01 -10.43
C THR A 45 16.52 -2.20 -11.00
N VAL A 46 15.72 -2.86 -10.15
CA VAL A 46 14.82 -3.97 -10.52
C VAL A 46 13.51 -3.79 -9.76
N SER A 47 12.37 -3.77 -10.45
CA SER A 47 11.07 -3.67 -9.76
C SER A 47 10.69 -4.98 -9.08
N GLU A 48 9.86 -4.92 -8.04
CA GLU A 48 9.38 -6.12 -7.35
C GLU A 48 8.63 -7.07 -8.28
N ALA A 49 7.83 -6.53 -9.21
CA ALA A 49 7.13 -7.32 -10.22
C ALA A 49 8.10 -8.02 -11.18
N ALA A 50 9.17 -7.34 -11.60
CA ALA A 50 10.19 -7.94 -12.45
C ALA A 50 10.94 -9.07 -11.72
N LEU A 51 11.36 -8.83 -10.47
CA LEU A 51 12.00 -9.85 -9.65
C LEU A 51 11.07 -11.05 -9.42
N SER A 52 9.79 -10.82 -9.15
CA SER A 52 8.77 -11.86 -9.00
C SER A 52 8.63 -12.73 -10.25
N LYS A 53 8.58 -12.11 -11.44
CA LYS A 53 8.50 -12.82 -12.72
C LYS A 53 9.75 -13.68 -12.98
N ILE A 54 10.94 -13.16 -12.66
CA ILE A 54 12.18 -13.92 -12.81
C ILE A 54 12.17 -15.14 -11.88
N VAL A 55 11.84 -14.93 -10.60
CA VAL A 55 11.89 -15.98 -9.57
C VAL A 55 10.84 -17.06 -9.81
N ARG A 56 9.60 -16.69 -10.18
CA ARG A 56 8.49 -17.65 -10.30
C ARG A 56 8.29 -18.22 -11.70
N ASN A 57 8.48 -17.39 -12.73
CA ASN A 57 8.06 -17.74 -14.09
C ASN A 57 9.25 -17.97 -15.03
N ASN A 58 10.50 -17.82 -14.57
CA ASN A 58 11.70 -17.90 -15.42
C ASN A 58 11.67 -16.87 -16.58
N GLU A 59 11.04 -15.72 -16.34
CA GLU A 59 10.79 -14.71 -17.36
C GLU A 59 11.49 -13.38 -17.08
N GLY A 60 11.97 -12.74 -18.14
CA GLY A 60 12.60 -11.43 -18.09
C GLY A 60 13.32 -11.11 -19.39
N GLY A 61 13.39 -9.82 -19.74
CA GLY A 61 14.25 -9.36 -20.83
C GLY A 61 15.73 -9.58 -20.49
N VAL A 62 16.58 -9.79 -21.50
CA VAL A 62 18.01 -10.09 -21.29
C VAL A 62 18.71 -9.01 -20.44
N LYS A 63 18.40 -7.74 -20.69
CA LYS A 63 18.97 -6.60 -19.94
C LYS A 63 18.58 -6.63 -18.45
N ILE A 64 17.30 -6.83 -18.14
CA ILE A 64 16.83 -6.85 -16.74
C ILE A 64 17.32 -8.09 -15.99
N LEU A 65 17.41 -9.24 -16.67
CA LEU A 65 17.99 -10.46 -16.11
C LEU A 65 19.45 -10.29 -15.74
N LYS A 66 20.23 -9.61 -16.60
CA LYS A 66 21.64 -9.31 -16.29
C LYS A 66 21.76 -8.38 -15.09
N ILE A 67 21.00 -7.28 -15.05
CA ILE A 67 21.00 -6.33 -13.92
C ILE A 67 20.61 -7.03 -12.62
N ALA A 68 19.56 -7.85 -12.64
CA ALA A 68 19.11 -8.61 -11.47
C ALA A 68 20.17 -9.63 -11.02
N ALA A 69 20.76 -10.39 -11.96
CA ALA A 69 21.79 -11.38 -11.64
C ALA A 69 23.05 -10.72 -11.05
N ASP A 70 23.52 -9.63 -11.64
CA ASP A 70 24.69 -8.88 -11.16
C ASP A 70 24.43 -8.28 -9.77
N GLY A 71 23.24 -7.70 -9.56
CA GLY A 71 22.84 -7.14 -8.27
C GLY A 71 22.69 -8.21 -7.18
N ILE A 72 22.08 -9.37 -7.49
CA ILE A 72 21.93 -10.47 -6.52
C ILE A 72 23.29 -11.05 -6.16
N LYS A 73 24.22 -11.25 -7.12
CA LYS A 73 25.60 -11.68 -6.83
C LYS A 73 26.30 -10.70 -5.90
N ALA A 74 26.19 -9.40 -6.17
CA ALA A 74 26.79 -8.35 -5.34
C ALA A 74 26.23 -8.38 -3.91
N LEU A 75 24.91 -8.49 -3.76
CA LEU A 75 24.25 -8.52 -2.46
C LEU A 75 24.61 -9.78 -1.66
N VAL A 76 24.57 -10.95 -2.29
CA VAL A 76 24.91 -12.25 -1.67
C VAL A 76 26.38 -12.28 -1.22
N SER A 77 27.30 -11.83 -2.08
CA SER A 77 28.73 -11.75 -1.73
C SER A 77 28.98 -10.82 -0.54
N ARG A 78 28.31 -9.66 -0.54
CA ARG A 78 28.52 -8.61 0.46
C ARG A 78 27.92 -8.93 1.83
N GLU A 79 26.74 -9.54 1.87
CA GLU A 79 26.00 -9.73 3.13
C GLU A 79 26.09 -11.13 3.73
N ILE A 80 26.34 -12.15 2.93
CA ILE A 80 26.37 -13.54 3.44
C ILE A 80 27.64 -14.31 3.07
N GLY A 81 28.53 -13.71 2.28
CA GLY A 81 29.85 -14.27 2.02
C GLY A 81 29.83 -15.46 1.06
N PHE A 82 28.92 -15.43 0.07
CA PHE A 82 28.85 -16.44 -0.98
C PHE A 82 29.13 -15.83 -2.36
N LYS A 83 29.76 -16.60 -3.25
CA LYS A 83 29.96 -16.23 -4.66
C LYS A 83 29.37 -17.28 -5.58
N TRP A 84 28.94 -16.87 -6.77
CA TRP A 84 28.41 -17.78 -7.77
C TRP A 84 29.55 -18.44 -8.55
N GLU A 85 29.66 -19.77 -8.49
CA GLU A 85 30.64 -20.58 -9.23
C GLU A 85 29.92 -21.58 -10.13
N GLY A 86 29.88 -21.28 -11.43
CA GLY A 86 29.25 -22.13 -12.44
C GLY A 86 27.74 -22.23 -12.27
N THR A 87 27.29 -23.10 -11.35
CA THR A 87 25.92 -23.55 -11.14
C THR A 87 25.38 -23.32 -9.73
N ALA A 88 26.20 -22.91 -8.76
CA ALA A 88 25.78 -22.75 -7.38
C ALA A 88 26.49 -21.59 -6.66
N TYR A 89 25.91 -21.15 -5.55
CA TYR A 89 26.58 -20.27 -4.59
C TYR A 89 27.46 -21.09 -3.66
N THR A 90 28.74 -20.73 -3.57
CA THR A 90 29.72 -21.35 -2.67
C THR A 90 30.25 -20.32 -1.68
N THR A 91 30.64 -20.76 -0.49
CA THR A 91 31.24 -19.89 0.53
C THR A 91 32.54 -19.27 0.01
N ILE A 92 32.76 -17.99 0.29
CA ILE A 92 34.03 -17.32 -0.01
C ILE A 92 35.10 -17.88 0.95
N PRO A 93 36.22 -18.44 0.47
CA PRO A 93 37.18 -19.16 1.32
C PRO A 93 38.02 -18.28 2.29
N ASP A 94 37.75 -16.98 2.37
CA ASP A 94 38.67 -16.01 2.97
C ASP A 94 38.42 -15.79 4.47
N LYS A 95 39.50 -15.80 5.26
CA LYS A 95 39.50 -15.46 6.68
C LYS A 95 39.32 -13.95 6.94
N GLY A 96 39.46 -13.12 5.90
CA GLY A 96 39.31 -11.65 5.97
C GLY A 96 37.93 -11.11 5.58
N TRP A 97 36.97 -11.96 5.21
CA TRP A 97 35.64 -11.46 4.83
C TRP A 97 34.90 -10.91 6.05
N VAL A 98 34.41 -9.68 5.92
CA VAL A 98 33.58 -9.01 6.93
C VAL A 98 32.21 -8.76 6.33
N GLN A 99 31.18 -9.19 7.06
CA GLN A 99 29.80 -8.94 6.68
C GLN A 99 29.54 -7.43 6.59
N ALA A 100 29.06 -6.98 5.43
CA ALA A 100 28.75 -5.57 5.19
C ALA A 100 27.27 -5.40 4.81
N ILE A 101 26.40 -5.36 5.82
CA ILE A 101 24.96 -5.19 5.64
C ILE A 101 24.67 -3.92 4.82
N VAL A 102 23.91 -4.07 3.74
CA VAL A 102 23.34 -2.95 2.99
C VAL A 102 22.16 -2.44 3.79
N ASP A 103 22.41 -1.42 4.60
CA ASP A 103 21.38 -0.85 5.44
C ASP A 103 20.27 -0.23 4.60
N ILE A 104 19.02 -0.62 4.79
CA ILE A 104 17.85 -0.02 4.14
C ILE A 104 17.04 0.86 5.11
N SER A 105 17.57 1.07 6.32
CA SER A 105 16.97 1.93 7.34
C SER A 105 16.79 3.36 6.85
N ASP A 106 17.65 3.88 5.96
CA ASP A 106 17.47 5.21 5.34
C ASP A 106 16.15 5.34 4.56
N ARG A 107 15.56 4.22 4.09
CA ARG A 107 14.24 4.21 3.44
C ARG A 107 13.10 3.89 4.39
N GLU A 108 13.34 3.14 5.46
CA GLU A 108 12.36 3.00 6.55
C GLU A 108 12.28 4.31 7.39
N ASN A 109 13.29 5.18 7.32
CA ASN A 109 13.42 6.42 8.08
C ASN A 109 13.18 7.71 7.27
N PHE A 110 12.51 7.64 6.11
CA PHE A 110 11.73 8.80 5.65
C PHE A 110 10.38 8.91 6.38
N SER A 111 10.20 8.21 7.52
CA SER A 111 9.58 8.87 8.66
C SER A 111 10.51 10.02 9.06
N THR A 112 10.27 11.19 8.49
CA THR A 112 10.83 12.44 9.01
C THR A 112 10.33 12.61 10.44
N SER A 113 10.98 11.96 11.40
CA SER A 113 10.93 12.29 12.82
C SER A 113 11.70 13.59 13.09
N GLN A 114 11.65 14.53 12.13
CA GLN A 114 11.61 15.94 12.47
C GLN A 114 10.33 16.12 13.29
N PRO A 115 10.33 16.91 14.37
CA PRO A 115 9.10 17.30 15.03
C PRO A 115 8.29 18.15 14.05
N GLY A 116 7.50 17.46 13.24
CA GLY A 116 6.79 18.07 12.14
C GLY A 116 6.59 17.12 10.96
N PHE A 117 5.42 16.48 10.97
CA PHE A 117 4.74 15.82 9.84
C PHE A 117 5.21 14.42 9.47
N VAL A 118 4.26 13.48 9.47
CA VAL A 118 4.47 12.14 8.90
C VAL A 118 4.09 12.20 7.43
N PHE A 119 5.05 11.87 6.57
CA PHE A 119 4.89 11.81 5.13
C PHE A 119 4.99 10.38 4.63
N HIS A 120 4.07 9.99 3.75
CA HIS A 120 4.11 8.73 3.03
C HIS A 120 4.20 9.01 1.54
N GLU A 121 5.23 8.49 0.89
CA GLU A 121 5.44 8.66 -0.56
C GLU A 121 4.28 8.07 -1.37
N ASP A 122 3.73 6.93 -0.93
CA ASP A 122 2.67 6.21 -1.62
C ASP A 122 1.28 6.52 -1.04
N GLY A 123 0.31 6.76 -1.92
CA GLY A 123 -1.11 6.97 -1.58
C GLY A 123 -1.81 5.72 -1.08
N ARG A 124 -1.21 4.56 -1.34
CA ARG A 124 -1.69 3.28 -0.85
C ARG A 124 -0.90 2.86 0.40
N LEU A 125 -1.35 3.35 1.54
CA LEU A 125 -0.84 2.90 2.83
C LEU A 125 -0.97 1.38 2.97
N SER A 126 0.06 0.78 3.56
CA SER A 126 0.02 -0.62 3.94
C SER A 126 -1.08 -0.88 4.97
N ILE A 127 -1.56 -2.13 5.03
CA ILE A 127 -2.55 -2.55 6.02
C ILE A 127 -2.07 -2.22 7.44
N ARG A 128 -0.78 -2.49 7.73
CA ARG A 128 -0.16 -2.18 9.02
C ARG A 128 -0.24 -0.70 9.36
N GLN A 129 0.15 0.20 8.44
CA GLN A 129 0.09 1.65 8.67
C GLN A 129 -1.33 2.13 8.94
N LYS A 130 -2.32 1.63 8.18
CA LYS A 130 -3.73 1.97 8.44
C LYS A 130 -4.18 1.51 9.81
N VAL A 131 -3.93 0.24 10.15
CA VAL A 131 -4.30 -0.33 11.45
C VAL A 131 -3.65 0.46 12.58
N GLU A 132 -2.37 0.76 12.49
CA GLU A 132 -1.64 1.57 13.47
C GLU A 132 -2.29 2.96 13.62
N PHE A 133 -2.64 3.60 12.50
CA PHE A 133 -3.31 4.89 12.49
C PHE A 133 -4.65 4.86 13.25
N PHE A 134 -5.52 3.87 13.05
CA PHE A 134 -6.82 3.83 13.72
C PHE A 134 -6.87 3.03 15.03
N SER A 135 -5.80 2.35 15.42
CA SER A 135 -5.78 1.41 16.56
C SER A 135 -6.20 2.02 17.90
N ASN A 136 -5.98 3.32 18.07
CA ASN A 136 -6.23 4.07 19.31
C ASN A 136 -7.48 4.94 19.25
N ALA A 137 -8.37 4.74 18.27
CA ALA A 137 -9.62 5.50 18.16
C ALA A 137 -10.49 5.35 19.43
N GLN A 138 -11.09 6.45 19.87
CA GLN A 138 -11.92 6.52 21.08
C GLN A 138 -13.40 6.77 20.79
N GLU A 139 -13.73 7.33 19.63
CA GLU A 139 -15.09 7.69 19.26
C GLU A 139 -15.42 7.24 17.83
N GLU A 140 -14.60 7.63 16.86
CA GLU A 140 -14.88 7.38 15.45
C GLU A 140 -13.65 7.19 14.57
N VAL A 141 -13.84 6.41 13.51
CA VAL A 141 -12.91 6.30 12.39
C VAL A 141 -13.68 6.59 11.10
N ILE A 142 -13.18 7.50 10.28
CA ILE A 142 -13.77 7.88 9.00
C ILE A 142 -12.82 7.49 7.88
N GLU A 143 -13.25 6.64 6.96
CA GLU A 143 -12.58 6.39 5.69
C GLU A 143 -13.36 7.12 4.59
N PHE A 144 -12.78 8.17 4.01
CA PHE A 144 -13.43 9.01 3.00
C PHE A 144 -12.66 8.93 1.68
N GLY A 145 -13.27 8.33 0.66
CA GLY A 145 -12.63 8.23 -0.64
C GLY A 145 -13.63 8.03 -1.76
N ILE A 146 -13.13 8.05 -3.00
CA ILE A 146 -14.03 7.98 -4.15
C ILE A 146 -14.60 6.57 -4.33
N VAL A 147 -13.74 5.55 -4.33
CA VAL A 147 -14.11 4.17 -4.71
C VAL A 147 -14.02 3.18 -3.56
N LEU A 148 -13.04 3.34 -2.66
CA LEU A 148 -12.75 2.44 -1.54
C LEU A 148 -12.67 0.92 -1.85
N ASN A 149 -12.52 0.50 -3.11
CA ASN A 149 -12.49 -0.93 -3.46
C ASN A 149 -11.33 -1.70 -2.81
N THR A 150 -10.16 -1.06 -2.67
CA THR A 150 -9.02 -1.67 -1.95
C THR A 150 -9.32 -1.84 -0.48
N PHE A 151 -9.90 -0.83 0.16
CA PHE A 151 -10.30 -0.86 1.57
C PHE A 151 -11.36 -1.95 1.81
N ALA A 152 -12.40 -2.01 0.97
CA ALA A 152 -13.41 -3.07 1.02
C ALA A 152 -12.77 -4.47 0.88
N GLY A 153 -11.75 -4.60 0.02
CA GLY A 153 -11.01 -5.85 -0.17
C GLY A 153 -10.24 -6.33 1.05
N TYR A 154 -9.83 -5.44 1.96
CA TYR A 154 -9.07 -5.83 3.16
C TYR A 154 -9.86 -6.75 4.10
N PHE A 155 -11.19 -6.62 4.15
CA PHE A 155 -12.07 -7.47 4.94
C PHE A 155 -12.21 -8.91 4.43
N PHE A 156 -11.84 -9.16 3.17
CA PHE A 156 -11.92 -10.47 2.52
C PHE A 156 -10.53 -11.04 2.21
N SER A 157 -9.48 -10.46 2.79
CA SER A 157 -8.12 -10.97 2.66
C SER A 157 -7.98 -12.33 3.37
N ARG A 158 -7.01 -13.16 2.93
CA ARG A 158 -6.79 -14.50 3.50
C ARG A 158 -6.42 -14.48 4.98
N ASN A 159 -5.92 -13.36 5.49
CA ASN A 159 -5.51 -13.20 6.88
C ASN A 159 -6.38 -12.15 7.58
N GLU A 160 -7.55 -12.55 8.08
CA GLU A 160 -8.47 -11.66 8.79
C GLU A 160 -7.80 -10.91 9.96
N LYS A 161 -6.74 -11.51 10.55
CA LYS A 161 -5.98 -10.92 11.66
C LYS A 161 -5.27 -9.63 11.27
N GLU A 162 -4.93 -9.44 9.99
CA GLU A 162 -4.20 -8.26 9.55
C GLU A 162 -5.05 -7.00 9.54
N PHE A 163 -6.38 -7.10 9.42
CA PHE A 163 -7.23 -5.91 9.28
C PHE A 163 -8.59 -6.06 9.97
N LYS A 164 -9.39 -7.05 9.55
CA LYS A 164 -10.77 -7.23 10.02
C LYS A 164 -10.84 -7.33 11.54
N GLN A 165 -9.96 -8.10 12.18
CA GLN A 165 -9.95 -8.24 13.63
C GLN A 165 -9.69 -6.93 14.39
N HIS A 166 -8.90 -6.02 13.81
CA HIS A 166 -8.65 -4.72 14.41
C HIS A 166 -9.89 -3.82 14.36
N VAL A 167 -10.63 -3.84 13.24
CA VAL A 167 -11.92 -3.15 13.14
C VAL A 167 -12.95 -3.76 14.10
N GLU A 168 -13.03 -5.09 14.18
CA GLU A 168 -13.92 -5.77 15.13
C GLU A 168 -13.59 -5.42 16.59
N ALA A 169 -12.31 -5.31 16.95
CA ALA A 169 -11.89 -4.92 18.29
C ALA A 169 -12.36 -3.50 18.66
N LEU A 170 -12.38 -2.58 17.70
CA LEU A 170 -12.89 -1.21 17.91
C LEU A 170 -14.42 -1.18 17.99
N LEU A 171 -15.11 -1.89 17.11
CA LEU A 171 -16.57 -2.00 17.16
C LEU A 171 -17.04 -2.62 18.50
N LYS A 172 -16.31 -3.61 19.04
CA LYS A 172 -16.60 -4.16 20.38
C LYS A 172 -16.47 -3.14 21.51
N LYS A 173 -15.65 -2.10 21.34
CA LYS A 173 -15.47 -1.00 22.31
C LYS A 173 -16.50 0.12 22.16
N GLY A 174 -17.41 0.05 21.18
CA GLY A 174 -18.40 1.09 20.93
C GLY A 174 -18.01 2.13 19.87
N ILE A 175 -16.85 1.97 19.21
CA ILE A 175 -16.35 2.91 18.21
C ILE A 175 -17.19 2.86 16.93
N THR A 176 -17.46 4.00 16.31
CA THR A 176 -18.17 4.07 15.03
C THR A 176 -17.20 4.18 13.85
N PHE A 177 -17.33 3.29 12.87
CA PHE A 177 -16.54 3.30 11.64
C PHE A 177 -17.42 3.77 10.48
N LYS A 178 -17.08 4.91 9.85
CA LYS A 178 -17.86 5.50 8.75
C LYS A 178 -17.09 5.42 7.44
N CYS A 179 -17.71 4.84 6.43
CA CYS A 179 -17.14 4.74 5.09
C CYS A 179 -17.90 5.66 4.14
N TYR A 180 -17.24 6.64 3.55
CA TYR A 180 -17.84 7.55 2.57
C TYR A 180 -17.30 7.22 1.18
N LEU A 181 -18.22 6.94 0.25
CA LEU A 181 -17.94 6.67 -1.16
C LEU A 181 -18.64 7.70 -2.04
N LEU A 182 -18.05 8.02 -3.19
CA LEU A 182 -18.71 8.91 -4.14
C LEU A 182 -19.99 8.23 -4.66
N ASP A 183 -21.08 8.98 -4.77
CA ASP A 183 -22.37 8.47 -5.23
C ASP A 183 -22.27 8.02 -6.70
N PRO A 184 -22.39 6.72 -6.99
CA PRO A 184 -22.14 6.22 -8.32
C PRO A 184 -23.24 6.57 -9.33
N ASP A 185 -24.38 7.11 -8.86
CA ASP A 185 -25.54 7.44 -9.68
C ASP A 185 -25.66 8.94 -9.98
N CYS A 186 -24.87 9.81 -9.35
CA CYS A 186 -24.93 11.26 -9.60
C CYS A 186 -24.14 11.70 -10.84
N GLU A 187 -24.50 12.85 -11.40
CA GLU A 187 -23.90 13.36 -12.65
C GLU A 187 -22.46 13.83 -12.45
N GLU A 188 -22.14 14.40 -11.28
CA GLU A 188 -20.80 14.84 -10.90
C GLU A 188 -19.80 13.69 -10.96
N THR A 189 -20.22 12.50 -10.52
CA THR A 189 -19.42 11.28 -10.59
C THR A 189 -19.12 10.86 -12.02
N LYS A 190 -20.14 10.90 -12.89
CA LYS A 190 -19.98 10.58 -14.32
C LYS A 190 -19.02 11.56 -14.99
N MET A 191 -19.19 12.86 -14.72
CA MET A 191 -18.33 13.92 -15.22
C MET A 191 -16.88 13.71 -14.76
N TYR A 192 -16.66 13.47 -13.47
CA TYR A 192 -15.33 13.28 -12.88
C TYR A 192 -14.57 12.12 -13.54
N PHE A 193 -15.20 10.95 -13.68
CA PHE A 193 -14.53 9.79 -14.27
C PHE A 193 -14.39 9.90 -15.78
N SER A 194 -15.34 10.54 -16.48
CA SER A 194 -15.22 10.82 -17.91
C SER A 194 -14.00 11.68 -18.20
N ASP A 195 -13.77 12.73 -17.40
CA ASP A 195 -12.62 13.61 -17.57
C ASP A 195 -11.29 12.89 -17.29
N ARG A 196 -11.19 12.19 -16.14
CA ARG A 196 -9.97 11.44 -15.80
C ARG A 196 -9.65 10.33 -16.78
N ALA A 197 -10.66 9.67 -17.36
CA ALA A 197 -10.47 8.58 -18.29
C ALA A 197 -9.77 8.98 -19.59
N LYS A 198 -9.75 10.29 -19.92
CA LYS A 198 -8.97 10.83 -21.05
C LYS A 198 -7.46 10.57 -20.91
N HIS A 199 -6.95 10.49 -19.68
CA HIS A 199 -5.53 10.25 -19.38
C HIS A 199 -5.27 8.92 -18.67
N LEU A 200 -6.28 8.37 -18.00
CA LEU A 200 -6.22 7.10 -17.27
C LEU A 200 -7.37 6.20 -17.71
N PRO A 201 -7.25 5.45 -18.83
CA PRO A 201 -8.37 4.70 -19.42
C PRO A 201 -9.07 3.72 -18.47
N ASP A 202 -8.37 3.21 -17.46
CA ASP A 202 -8.95 2.32 -16.43
C ASP A 202 -10.01 3.01 -15.54
N GLU A 203 -10.07 4.34 -15.53
CA GLU A 203 -11.08 5.11 -14.79
C GLU A 203 -12.50 4.94 -15.38
N HIS A 204 -12.65 4.50 -16.64
CA HIS A 204 -13.95 4.14 -17.21
C HIS A 204 -14.69 3.06 -16.39
N LYS A 205 -13.95 2.22 -15.66
CA LYS A 205 -14.51 1.13 -14.84
C LYS A 205 -14.80 1.56 -13.40
N SER A 206 -14.42 2.78 -12.99
CA SER A 206 -14.44 3.19 -11.59
C SER A 206 -15.86 3.31 -11.02
N ILE A 207 -16.83 3.70 -11.84
CA ILE A 207 -18.25 3.74 -11.45
C ILE A 207 -18.77 2.34 -11.08
N GLY A 208 -18.39 1.30 -11.84
CA GLY A 208 -18.70 -0.09 -11.50
C GLY A 208 -18.00 -0.52 -10.21
N LYS A 209 -16.71 -0.16 -10.05
CA LYS A 209 -15.94 -0.47 -8.84
C LYS A 209 -16.51 0.18 -7.57
N ILE A 210 -17.16 1.35 -7.67
CA ILE A 210 -17.87 1.96 -6.54
C ILE A 210 -19.01 1.04 -6.10
N ARG A 211 -19.86 0.59 -7.02
CA ARG A 211 -20.98 -0.31 -6.70
C ARG A 211 -20.50 -1.62 -6.08
N GLU A 212 -19.44 -2.21 -6.63
CA GLU A 212 -18.83 -3.41 -6.04
C GLU A 212 -18.30 -3.17 -4.62
N ALA A 213 -17.69 -2.00 -4.36
CA ALA A 213 -17.21 -1.65 -3.03
C ALA A 213 -18.36 -1.46 -2.04
N ILE A 214 -19.44 -0.77 -2.46
CA ILE A 214 -20.67 -0.61 -1.68
C ILE A 214 -21.26 -1.98 -1.31
N GLU A 215 -21.40 -2.90 -2.26
CA GLU A 215 -21.93 -4.24 -2.00
C GLU A 215 -21.04 -5.03 -1.02
N LYS A 216 -19.72 -5.01 -1.22
CA LYS A 216 -18.76 -5.68 -0.33
C LYS A 216 -18.83 -5.11 1.08
N LEU A 217 -18.88 -3.80 1.23
CA LEU A 217 -18.99 -3.14 2.53
C LEU A 217 -20.35 -3.43 3.18
N GLY A 218 -21.44 -3.49 2.42
CA GLY A 218 -22.75 -3.88 2.92
C GLY A 218 -22.76 -5.29 3.53
N LYS A 219 -22.09 -6.24 2.88
CA LYS A 219 -21.89 -7.60 3.45
C LYS A 219 -21.10 -7.56 4.76
N VAL A 220 -20.06 -6.73 4.84
CA VAL A 220 -19.26 -6.54 6.07
C VAL A 220 -20.11 -5.92 7.19
N GLN A 221 -20.89 -4.89 6.87
CA GLN A 221 -21.80 -4.24 7.81
C GLN A 221 -22.82 -5.24 8.38
N GLN A 222 -23.45 -6.05 7.52
CA GLN A 222 -24.39 -7.08 7.95
C GLN A 222 -23.72 -8.09 8.90
N GLN A 223 -22.53 -8.59 8.55
CA GLN A 223 -21.77 -9.50 9.42
C GLN A 223 -21.48 -8.89 10.80
N PHE A 224 -21.09 -7.62 10.86
CA PHE A 224 -20.81 -6.96 12.14
C PHE A 224 -22.08 -6.72 12.97
N ARG A 225 -23.19 -6.40 12.31
CA ARG A 225 -24.51 -6.26 12.95
C ARG A 225 -24.99 -7.58 13.54
N GLU A 226 -24.86 -8.68 12.81
CA GLU A 226 -25.20 -10.03 13.28
C GLU A 226 -24.37 -10.47 14.49
N LYS A 227 -23.12 -10.00 14.59
CA LYS A 227 -22.27 -10.23 15.76
C LYS A 227 -22.62 -9.37 16.99
N GLY A 228 -23.54 -8.42 16.87
CA GLY A 228 -24.05 -7.62 17.99
C GLY A 228 -22.98 -6.73 18.65
N TYR A 229 -22.05 -6.18 17.87
CA TYR A 229 -21.05 -5.24 18.41
C TYR A 229 -21.69 -3.94 18.91
N GLN A 230 -21.04 -3.30 19.89
CA GLN A 230 -21.55 -2.08 20.52
C GLN A 230 -21.46 -0.86 19.59
N GLY A 231 -20.42 -0.79 18.77
CA GLY A 231 -20.18 0.27 17.80
C GLY A 231 -20.83 -0.01 16.45
N ASN A 232 -20.87 1.02 15.60
CA ASN A 232 -21.54 0.95 14.30
C ASN A 232 -20.52 0.91 13.15
N PHE A 233 -20.85 0.18 12.09
CA PHE A 233 -20.17 0.27 10.81
C PHE A 233 -21.14 0.89 9.82
N GLU A 234 -20.86 2.08 9.31
CA GLU A 234 -21.78 2.89 8.54
C GLU A 234 -21.21 3.17 7.15
N ILE A 235 -22.09 3.21 6.14
CA ILE A 235 -21.71 3.39 4.74
C ILE A 235 -22.53 4.54 4.18
N TYR A 236 -21.84 5.55 3.66
CA TYR A 236 -22.43 6.77 3.13
C TYR A 236 -22.05 6.96 1.66
N THR A 237 -22.96 7.54 0.88
CA THR A 237 -22.66 8.09 -0.44
C THR A 237 -22.71 9.60 -0.43
N TYR A 238 -21.74 10.28 -1.03
CA TYR A 238 -21.68 11.75 -1.16
C TYR A 238 -21.53 12.17 -2.62
N GLN A 239 -21.92 13.40 -2.96
CA GLN A 239 -21.99 13.86 -4.36
C GLN A 239 -20.89 14.86 -4.76
N ASN A 240 -20.30 15.55 -3.79
CA ASN A 240 -19.25 16.54 -4.07
C ASN A 240 -17.97 15.88 -4.59
N ILE A 241 -17.42 16.35 -5.70
CA ILE A 241 -16.16 15.81 -6.25
C ILE A 241 -15.03 16.07 -5.24
N PRO A 242 -14.40 15.02 -4.68
CA PRO A 242 -13.36 15.21 -3.70
C PRO A 242 -12.04 15.55 -4.40
N ASN A 243 -11.28 16.48 -3.81
CA ASN A 243 -9.89 16.74 -4.21
C ASN A 243 -8.88 15.91 -3.41
N ASN A 244 -9.36 15.18 -2.39
CA ASN A 244 -8.51 14.44 -1.47
C ASN A 244 -9.15 13.11 -1.06
N TYR A 245 -8.31 12.14 -0.72
CA TYR A 245 -8.62 11.04 0.19
C TYR A 245 -8.45 11.53 1.63
N PHE A 246 -9.31 11.08 2.53
CA PHE A 246 -9.14 11.27 3.97
C PHE A 246 -9.27 9.95 4.73
N MET A 247 -8.44 9.79 5.75
CA MET A 247 -8.71 8.87 6.85
C MET A 247 -8.63 9.67 8.15
N THR A 248 -9.69 9.69 8.93
CA THR A 248 -9.76 10.47 10.17
C THR A 248 -10.02 9.56 11.35
N VAL A 249 -9.42 9.89 12.49
CA VAL A 249 -9.68 9.28 13.79
C VAL A 249 -10.06 10.40 14.74
N ASP A 250 -11.22 10.28 15.40
CA ASP A 250 -11.71 11.19 16.44
C ASP A 250 -11.65 12.67 16.00
N GLY A 251 -12.26 13.01 14.85
CA GLY A 251 -12.00 14.26 14.13
C GLY A 251 -12.27 15.55 14.89
N ASP A 252 -13.29 15.57 15.76
CA ASP A 252 -13.64 16.72 16.60
C ASP A 252 -12.92 16.72 17.97
N SER A 253 -12.05 15.74 18.24
CA SER A 253 -11.30 15.61 19.51
C SER A 253 -9.95 16.36 19.48
N PRO A 254 -9.44 16.82 20.65
CA PRO A 254 -8.06 17.33 20.76
C PRO A 254 -6.98 16.31 20.34
N ASN A 255 -7.29 15.02 20.43
CA ASN A 255 -6.41 13.92 20.03
C ASN A 255 -6.69 13.44 18.60
N GLY A 256 -7.52 14.17 17.85
CA GLY A 256 -7.89 13.83 16.49
C GLY A 256 -6.68 13.71 15.57
N ARG A 257 -6.78 12.83 14.58
CA ARG A 257 -5.75 12.66 13.55
C ARG A 257 -6.40 12.54 12.19
N ILE A 258 -5.75 13.11 11.18
CA ILE A 258 -6.20 13.02 9.80
C ILE A 258 -5.04 12.70 8.87
N MET A 259 -5.21 11.64 8.08
CA MET A 259 -4.42 11.37 6.89
C MET A 259 -5.10 12.03 5.71
N VAL A 260 -4.32 12.77 4.91
CA VAL A 260 -4.81 13.41 3.69
C VAL A 260 -3.94 13.00 2.52
N SER A 261 -4.56 12.61 1.40
CA SER A 261 -3.84 12.46 0.13
C SER A 261 -4.53 13.25 -0.97
N HIS A 262 -3.80 14.15 -1.61
CA HIS A 262 -4.33 15.02 -2.65
C HIS A 262 -4.41 14.25 -3.97
N TYR A 263 -5.57 14.26 -4.61
CA TYR A 263 -5.74 13.64 -5.92
C TYR A 263 -5.13 14.52 -7.01
N ILE A 264 -3.89 14.21 -7.39
CA ILE A 264 -3.18 14.90 -8.45
C ILE A 264 -3.77 14.47 -9.81
N TYR A 265 -4.05 15.45 -10.68
CA TYR A 265 -4.57 15.18 -12.02
C TYR A 265 -3.51 14.48 -12.88
N GLY A 266 -3.92 13.47 -13.67
CA GLY A 266 -3.00 12.67 -14.48
C GLY A 266 -2.26 11.57 -13.70
N GLU A 267 -2.18 11.69 -12.37
CA GLU A 267 -1.53 10.68 -11.53
C GLU A 267 -2.52 9.64 -11.00
N SER A 268 -2.04 8.41 -10.85
CA SER A 268 -2.77 7.37 -10.13
C SER A 268 -2.92 7.77 -8.67
N ARG A 269 -4.11 7.58 -8.11
CA ARG A 269 -4.38 7.84 -6.68
C ARG A 269 -3.47 7.03 -5.75
N ALA A 270 -3.01 5.86 -6.20
CA ALA A 270 -2.07 5.03 -5.43
C ALA A 270 -0.66 5.66 -5.32
N ASN A 271 -0.31 6.60 -6.20
CA ASN A 271 0.99 7.27 -6.25
C ASN A 271 0.94 8.69 -5.66
N CYS A 272 -0.21 9.12 -5.16
CA CYS A 272 -0.36 10.45 -4.55
C CYS A 272 0.12 10.40 -3.10
N PRO A 273 1.01 11.26 -2.63
CA PRO A 273 1.54 11.17 -1.28
C PRO A 273 0.44 11.33 -0.21
N VAL A 274 0.66 10.76 0.98
CA VAL A 274 -0.21 10.91 2.15
C VAL A 274 0.51 11.69 3.23
N ILE A 275 -0.25 12.52 3.93
CA ILE A 275 0.25 13.37 4.99
C ILE A 275 -0.56 13.16 6.26
N GLU A 276 0.09 12.99 7.41
CA GLU A 276 -0.62 12.89 8.70
C GLU A 276 -0.56 14.22 9.47
N LEU A 277 -1.72 14.62 10.01
CA LEU A 277 -1.90 15.85 10.75
C LEU A 277 -2.66 15.60 12.05
N SER A 278 -2.38 16.41 13.05
CA SER A 278 -3.10 16.45 14.33
C SER A 278 -3.34 17.90 14.77
N PRO A 279 -4.34 18.16 15.62
CA PRO A 279 -4.57 19.49 16.21
C PRO A 279 -3.36 20.02 16.97
N THR A 280 -2.61 19.13 17.62
CA THR A 280 -1.46 19.50 18.46
C THR A 280 -0.22 19.85 17.64
N SER A 281 -0.02 19.21 16.49
CA SER A 281 1.16 19.42 15.65
C SER A 281 0.94 20.48 14.57
N TYR A 282 -0.26 20.53 13.99
CA TYR A 282 -0.60 21.39 12.85
C TYR A 282 -2.01 21.96 12.93
N PRO A 283 -2.34 22.78 13.95
CA PRO A 283 -3.72 23.18 14.23
C PRO A 283 -4.43 23.83 13.04
N ILE A 284 -3.76 24.77 12.35
CA ILE A 284 -4.35 25.50 11.22
C ILE A 284 -4.60 24.57 10.03
N LEU A 285 -3.66 23.68 9.72
CA LEU A 285 -3.78 22.79 8.57
C LEU A 285 -4.79 21.68 8.85
N TYR A 286 -4.77 21.12 10.06
CA TYR A 286 -5.76 20.18 10.57
C TYR A 286 -7.17 20.77 10.45
N GLU A 287 -7.41 21.97 10.99
CA GLU A 287 -8.73 22.62 10.96
C GLU A 287 -9.23 22.80 9.53
N ARG A 288 -8.35 23.20 8.59
CA ARG A 288 -8.70 23.36 7.18
C ARG A 288 -9.15 22.05 6.53
N TYR A 289 -8.39 20.97 6.71
CA TYR A 289 -8.76 19.67 6.13
C TYR A 289 -9.98 19.06 6.80
N TRP A 290 -10.09 19.20 8.12
CA TRP A 290 -11.26 18.73 8.85
C TRP A 290 -12.53 19.46 8.41
N LYS A 291 -12.47 20.79 8.29
CA LYS A 291 -13.56 21.59 7.72
C LYS A 291 -13.90 21.18 6.30
N SER A 292 -12.89 20.91 5.46
CA SER A 292 -13.11 20.42 4.09
C SER A 292 -13.82 19.07 4.08
N LEU A 293 -13.41 18.12 4.91
CA LEU A 293 -14.05 16.81 5.02
C LEU A 293 -15.51 16.97 5.44
N LYS A 294 -15.79 17.76 6.48
CA LYS A 294 -17.16 18.03 6.95
C LYS A 294 -18.05 18.61 5.85
N ARG A 295 -17.52 19.52 5.02
CA ARG A 295 -18.23 20.06 3.85
C ARG A 295 -18.45 19.04 2.75
N LEU A 296 -17.48 18.16 2.49
CA LEU A 296 -17.66 17.09 1.50
C LEU A 296 -18.70 16.05 1.95
N ALA A 297 -18.76 15.78 3.25
CA ALA A 297 -19.74 14.91 3.89
C ALA A 297 -21.13 15.56 4.08
N GLU A 298 -21.26 16.86 3.82
CA GLU A 298 -22.53 17.58 3.89
C GLU A 298 -23.51 16.96 2.88
N ASN A 299 -24.70 16.59 3.36
CA ASN A 299 -25.74 15.87 2.60
C ASN A 299 -25.38 14.43 2.17
N ALA A 300 -24.32 13.85 2.72
CA ALA A 300 -24.04 12.43 2.48
C ALA A 300 -25.20 11.54 2.98
N ARG A 301 -25.59 10.57 2.17
CA ARG A 301 -26.71 9.68 2.45
C ARG A 301 -26.24 8.37 3.06
N LEU A 302 -26.72 8.05 4.26
CA LEU A 302 -26.53 6.73 4.87
C LEU A 302 -27.25 5.66 4.03
N LEU A 303 -26.51 4.63 3.64
CA LEU A 303 -27.06 3.45 3.00
C LEU A 303 -27.59 2.46 4.03
N LYS A 304 -28.71 1.82 3.72
CA LYS A 304 -29.32 0.77 4.55
C LYS A 304 -29.25 -0.54 3.78
N PHE A 305 -28.72 -1.56 4.44
CA PHE A 305 -28.58 -2.92 3.94
C PHE A 305 -29.38 -3.88 4.83
#